data_AF-A0A5J4VNL6-F1
#
_entry.id   AF-A0A5J4VNL6-F1
#
_cell.length_a   1.000
_cell.length_b   1.000
_cell.length_c   1.000
_cell.angle_alpha   90.00
_cell.angle_beta   90.00
_cell.angle_gamma   90.00
#
_symmetry.space_group_name_H-M   'P 1'
#
loop_
_entity.id
_entity.type
_entity.pdbx_description
1 polymer ?
#
loop_
_entity_poly.entity_id
_entity_poly.type
_entity_poly.pdbx_seq_one_letter_code
_entity_poly.pdbx_strand_id
1 'polypeptide(L)'
;MLDLIHCAAWVMKKGLTSQLISLSMNIGEVVMKAILIFSTFIALCFAVDVSVSSRADLVTQLVTSVNAGSIIKLIISGTFGVSELISNTGLNSKEISLTGSAQITSQVTTGPLFNLGGTNLDLTFTGISLTDSTGKGLIEFTGRKLTINEGTYSGQLSTVSVPIIKTTSATVIIGSTSTTPQFNAYRVFDITGGSLNFIDGSFVTGTKGTQIKATNADVTIGDGVTQRTISGLTFGQLSSAVVLESCKTVVIQQVTFDRLQTLNNADQIYLTPALVVYASTTTSLTIKDCKFTNNNYRGLELASGAIYIQFPRVARASSSATVEINDTQFTSNGGTSSGAITFLNKGVQTIRFTNVDFANHSIFGQNDLIKASSIFATDDLSEPLGANPFSTCYAVYHSRDYPYGNDVPFYLSLESRAVSTYLQDKQKTVYVQDGYAGPDTNIFATFQDAYDS
;
A
#
# COMPACT_ATOMS: atom_id res chain seq x y z
N MET A 1 -6.70 35.40 8.64
CA MET A 1 -6.70 36.17 9.90
C MET A 1 -7.61 37.40 9.81
N LEU A 2 -7.45 38.28 8.81
CA LEU A 2 -8.36 39.42 8.61
C LEU A 2 -9.83 39.02 8.37
N ASP A 3 -10.11 37.95 7.63
CA ASP A 3 -11.50 37.57 7.32
C ASP A 3 -12.27 36.98 8.52
N LEU A 4 -11.56 36.30 9.42
CA LEU A 4 -12.14 35.82 10.68
C LEU A 4 -12.44 37.00 11.63
N ILE A 5 -11.55 38.02 11.62
CA ILE A 5 -11.73 39.27 12.37
C ILE A 5 -12.95 40.04 11.81
N HIS A 6 -13.12 40.10 10.48
CA HIS A 6 -14.28 40.74 9.86
C HIS A 6 -15.59 40.00 10.17
N CYS A 7 -15.60 38.67 10.18
CA CYS A 7 -16.78 37.88 10.51
C CYS A 7 -17.20 38.06 11.98
N ALA A 8 -16.24 38.02 12.92
CA ALA A 8 -16.50 38.28 14.34
C ALA A 8 -16.96 39.72 14.60
N ALA A 9 -16.37 40.70 13.90
CA ALA A 9 -16.79 42.10 13.97
C ALA A 9 -18.21 42.30 13.43
N TRP A 10 -18.61 41.56 12.38
CA TRP A 10 -19.95 41.65 11.79
C TRP A 10 -21.03 41.03 12.70
N VAL A 11 -20.75 39.87 13.33
CA VAL A 11 -21.65 39.23 14.29
C VAL A 11 -21.85 40.11 15.54
N MET A 12 -20.78 40.73 16.06
CA MET A 12 -20.88 41.69 17.17
C MET A 12 -21.68 42.94 16.77
N LYS A 13 -21.48 43.45 15.55
CA LYS A 13 -22.21 44.63 15.06
C LYS A 13 -23.73 44.38 14.98
N LYS A 14 -24.16 43.17 14.60
CA LYS A 14 -25.59 42.83 14.53
C LYS A 14 -26.22 42.49 15.89
N GLY A 15 -25.49 41.79 16.77
CA GLY A 15 -25.98 41.43 18.10
C GLY A 15 -26.12 42.62 19.05
N LEU A 16 -25.22 43.61 18.98
CA LEU A 16 -25.31 44.80 19.83
C LEU A 16 -26.45 45.75 19.44
N THR A 17 -26.82 45.84 18.15
CA THR A 17 -27.88 46.77 17.71
C THR A 17 -29.29 46.40 18.18
N SER A 18 -29.56 45.17 18.59
CA SER A 18 -30.93 44.74 18.96
C SER A 18 -31.22 44.70 20.46
N GLN A 19 -30.24 44.96 21.34
CA GLN A 19 -30.45 44.95 22.81
C GLN A 19 -30.21 46.30 23.51
N LEU A 20 -29.79 47.34 22.79
CA LEU A 20 -29.40 48.62 23.39
C LEU A 20 -30.53 49.64 23.63
N ILE A 21 -31.81 49.23 23.54
CA ILE A 21 -32.93 50.19 23.65
C ILE A 21 -33.53 50.35 25.06
N SER A 22 -33.20 49.53 26.08
CA SER A 22 -33.87 49.74 27.39
C SER A 22 -33.20 49.23 28.67
N LEU A 23 -31.88 49.29 28.82
CA LEU A 23 -31.26 49.07 30.14
C LEU A 23 -30.07 49.99 30.38
N SER A 24 -30.14 50.77 31.45
CA SER A 24 -29.03 51.56 32.02
C SER A 24 -27.99 50.64 32.67
N MET A 25 -27.41 49.72 31.89
CA MET A 25 -26.30 48.91 32.34
C MET A 25 -25.00 49.70 32.23
N ASN A 26 -24.21 49.65 33.29
CA ASN A 26 -22.90 50.26 33.40
C ASN A 26 -21.98 49.72 32.27
N ILE A 27 -21.74 50.56 31.26
CA ILE A 27 -21.01 50.21 30.03
C ILE A 27 -19.63 49.58 30.35
N GLY A 28 -18.99 50.02 31.45
CA GLY A 28 -17.71 49.46 31.90
C GLY A 28 -17.79 47.97 32.26
N GLU A 29 -18.88 47.52 32.88
CA GLU A 29 -19.04 46.12 33.31
C GLU A 29 -19.34 45.19 32.12
N VAL A 30 -20.15 45.66 31.16
CA VAL A 30 -20.47 44.90 29.95
C VAL A 30 -19.25 44.76 29.05
N VAL A 31 -18.47 45.84 28.88
CA VAL A 31 -17.23 45.81 28.10
C VAL A 31 -16.18 44.91 28.76
N MET A 32 -16.03 44.96 30.09
CA MET A 32 -15.07 44.12 30.78
C MET A 32 -15.44 42.63 30.73
N LYS A 33 -16.73 42.28 30.87
CA LYS A 33 -17.22 40.90 30.69
C LYS A 33 -17.04 40.41 29.25
N ALA A 34 -17.31 41.26 28.26
CA ALA A 34 -17.10 40.91 26.85
C ALA A 34 -15.61 40.69 26.53
N ILE A 35 -14.70 41.52 27.06
CA ILE A 35 -13.25 41.34 26.90
C ILE A 35 -12.78 40.06 27.61
N LEU A 36 -13.32 39.74 28.80
CA LEU A 36 -12.98 38.52 29.53
C LEU A 36 -13.47 37.27 28.76
N ILE A 37 -14.69 37.31 28.21
CA ILE A 37 -15.24 36.25 27.36
C ILE A 37 -14.43 36.12 26.07
N PHE A 38 -14.06 37.23 25.43
CA PHE A 38 -13.30 37.21 24.18
C PHE A 38 -11.86 36.75 24.38
N SER A 39 -11.21 37.11 25.48
CA SER A 39 -9.85 36.64 25.83
C SER A 39 -9.83 35.16 26.23
N THR A 40 -10.86 34.66 26.92
CA THR A 40 -11.03 33.22 27.17
C THR A 40 -11.38 32.46 25.89
N PHE A 41 -12.17 33.04 24.99
CA PHE A 41 -12.48 32.45 23.68
C PHE A 41 -11.25 32.40 22.76
N ILE A 42 -10.46 33.47 22.73
CA ILE A 42 -9.14 33.53 22.06
C ILE A 42 -8.25 32.43 22.64
N ALA A 43 -8.06 32.37 23.97
CA ALA A 43 -7.22 31.35 24.60
C ALA A 43 -7.71 29.91 24.36
N LEU A 44 -9.02 29.69 24.17
CA LEU A 44 -9.58 28.39 23.80
C LEU A 44 -9.35 28.02 22.32
N CYS A 45 -9.11 29.02 21.45
CA CYS A 45 -9.03 28.84 20.01
C CYS A 45 -7.60 28.73 19.45
N PHE A 46 -6.56 29.05 20.23
CA PHE A 46 -5.18 28.92 19.76
C PHE A 46 -4.59 27.56 20.16
N ALA A 47 -4.31 26.72 19.16
CA ALA A 47 -3.37 25.63 19.31
C ALA A 47 -2.00 26.24 19.61
N VAL A 48 -1.55 26.16 20.87
CA VAL A 48 -0.19 26.57 21.25
C VAL A 48 0.75 25.46 20.78
N ASP A 49 1.73 25.83 19.96
CA ASP A 49 2.82 24.93 19.61
C ASP A 49 3.69 24.72 20.85
N VAL A 50 3.84 23.46 21.29
CA VAL A 50 4.64 23.13 22.47
C VAL A 50 5.93 22.46 22.04
N SER A 51 7.07 23.06 22.39
CA SER A 51 8.37 22.44 22.18
C SER A 51 8.56 21.27 23.14
N VAL A 52 9.02 20.14 22.61
CA VAL A 52 9.31 18.90 23.34
C VAL A 52 10.78 18.57 23.13
N SER A 53 11.56 18.59 24.20
CA SER A 53 13.01 18.35 24.15
C SER A 53 13.44 17.08 24.89
N SER A 54 12.53 16.49 25.67
CA SER A 54 12.76 15.30 26.47
C SER A 54 11.55 14.37 26.49
N ARG A 55 11.76 13.13 26.96
CA ARG A 55 10.68 12.19 27.25
C ARG A 55 9.65 12.77 28.23
N ALA A 56 10.12 13.41 29.30
CA ALA A 56 9.25 13.94 30.35
C ALA A 56 8.29 14.99 29.77
N ASP A 57 8.81 15.89 28.94
CA ASP A 57 7.99 16.89 28.23
C ASP A 57 6.90 16.19 27.40
N LEU A 58 7.29 15.19 26.59
CA LEU A 58 6.36 14.48 25.71
C LEU A 58 5.23 13.80 26.49
N VAL A 59 5.57 13.09 27.56
CA VAL A 59 4.59 12.40 28.41
C VAL A 59 3.68 13.40 29.09
N THR A 60 4.23 14.48 29.68
CA THR A 60 3.44 15.53 30.32
C THR A 60 2.46 16.17 29.35
N GLN A 61 2.89 16.48 28.13
CA GLN A 61 1.99 17.05 27.12
C GLN A 61 0.88 16.06 26.73
N LEU A 62 1.20 14.78 26.52
CA LEU A 62 0.19 13.76 26.18
C LEU A 62 -0.79 13.50 27.33
N VAL A 63 -0.36 13.52 28.60
CA VAL A 63 -1.23 13.33 29.77
C VAL A 63 -2.12 14.55 30.02
N THR A 64 -1.53 15.76 30.01
CA THR A 64 -2.29 17.00 30.21
C THR A 64 -3.28 17.25 29.06
N SER A 65 -2.98 16.75 27.86
CA SER A 65 -3.86 16.87 26.70
C SER A 65 -5.26 16.29 26.89
N VAL A 66 -5.43 15.31 27.78
CA VAL A 66 -6.73 14.72 28.09
C VAL A 66 -7.74 15.80 28.51
N ASN A 67 -7.28 16.81 29.25
CA ASN A 67 -8.11 17.90 29.76
C ASN A 67 -8.02 19.20 28.93
N ALA A 68 -7.09 19.28 27.97
CA ALA A 68 -6.88 20.45 27.13
C ALA A 68 -7.85 20.49 25.92
N GLY A 69 -7.74 21.50 25.06
CA GLY A 69 -8.52 21.61 23.82
C GLY A 69 -8.41 20.41 22.89
N SER A 70 -9.16 20.41 21.78
CA SER A 70 -9.21 19.29 20.83
C SER A 70 -7.95 19.13 19.98
N ILE A 71 -7.08 20.14 19.89
CA ILE A 71 -5.91 20.13 18.99
C ILE A 71 -4.64 20.34 19.82
N ILE A 72 -3.66 19.45 19.66
CA ILE A 72 -2.34 19.52 20.28
C ILE A 72 -1.27 19.46 19.19
N LYS A 73 -0.37 20.45 19.19
CA LYS A 73 0.78 20.50 18.29
C LYS A 73 2.07 20.45 19.10
N LEU A 74 2.86 19.40 18.88
CA LEU A 74 4.12 19.15 19.55
C LEU A 74 5.26 19.31 18.54
N ILE A 75 6.22 20.18 18.86
CA ILE A 75 7.44 20.39 18.08
C ILE A 75 8.57 19.64 18.79
N ILE A 76 8.99 18.51 18.22
CA ILE A 76 10.11 17.71 18.72
C ILE A 76 11.43 18.38 18.30
N SER A 77 12.04 19.11 19.23
CA SER A 77 13.26 19.89 18.99
C SER A 77 14.53 19.24 19.54
N GLY A 78 14.40 18.27 20.46
CA GLY A 78 15.51 17.51 21.04
C GLY A 78 15.54 16.06 20.58
N THR A 79 16.74 15.49 20.47
CA THR A 79 16.94 14.06 20.26
C THR A 79 17.08 13.36 21.61
N PHE A 80 16.25 12.34 21.88
CA PHE A 80 16.26 11.66 23.18
C PHE A 80 15.85 10.19 23.10
N GLY A 81 16.24 9.43 24.13
CA GLY A 81 15.84 8.03 24.32
C GLY A 81 14.58 7.90 25.18
N VAL A 82 13.81 6.85 24.96
CA VAL A 82 12.61 6.52 25.72
C VAL A 82 12.70 5.07 26.22
N SER A 83 12.88 4.87 27.52
CA SER A 83 13.03 3.56 28.16
C SER A 83 11.72 2.92 28.62
N GLU A 84 10.62 3.68 28.61
CA GLU A 84 9.30 3.25 29.07
C GLU A 84 8.25 3.60 28.02
N LEU A 85 7.30 2.69 27.83
CA LEU A 85 6.17 2.83 26.92
C LEU A 85 5.42 4.16 27.14
N ILE A 86 5.16 4.89 26.05
CA ILE A 86 4.26 6.05 26.04
C ILE A 86 2.86 5.54 25.69
N SER A 87 2.03 5.35 26.72
CA SER A 87 0.68 4.78 26.59
C SER A 87 -0.40 5.76 27.01
N ASN A 88 -1.37 6.03 26.14
CA ASN A 88 -2.60 6.74 26.48
C ASN A 88 -3.73 6.34 25.50
N THR A 89 -4.71 5.58 25.99
CA THR A 89 -5.86 5.10 25.21
C THR A 89 -7.13 5.92 25.42
N GLY A 90 -7.05 7.00 26.21
CA GLY A 90 -8.17 7.89 26.54
C GLY A 90 -8.18 9.21 25.76
N LEU A 91 -7.47 9.31 24.62
CA LEU A 91 -7.32 10.54 23.85
C LEU A 91 -8.54 10.82 22.95
N ASN A 92 -9.74 10.77 23.53
CA ASN A 92 -11.00 10.93 22.82
C ASN A 92 -11.12 12.35 22.22
N SER A 93 -11.53 12.41 20.95
CA SER A 93 -11.77 13.65 20.19
C SER A 93 -10.57 14.60 20.17
N LYS A 94 -9.35 14.03 20.10
CA LYS A 94 -8.10 14.78 19.98
C LYS A 94 -7.53 14.71 18.57
N GLU A 95 -6.86 15.77 18.18
CA GLU A 95 -5.97 15.84 17.03
C GLU A 95 -4.58 16.16 17.56
N ILE A 96 -3.65 15.22 17.40
CA ILE A 96 -2.27 15.34 17.89
C ILE A 96 -1.34 15.34 16.70
N SER A 97 -0.50 16.37 16.60
CA SER A 97 0.52 16.50 15.57
C SER A 97 1.90 16.53 16.22
N LEU A 98 2.77 15.58 15.85
CA LEU A 98 4.18 15.56 16.22
C LEU A 98 5.00 15.96 15.00
N THR A 99 5.65 17.12 15.11
CA THR A 99 6.42 17.73 14.02
C THR A 99 7.83 18.01 14.48
N GLY A 100 8.80 18.02 13.57
CA GLY A 100 10.19 18.35 13.89
C GLY A 100 11.16 17.58 13.02
N SER A 101 12.46 17.69 13.29
CA SER A 101 13.52 16.97 12.57
C SER A 101 14.37 16.09 13.50
N ALA A 102 14.01 16.02 14.78
CA ALA A 102 14.76 15.30 15.78
C ALA A 102 14.44 13.79 15.76
N GLN A 103 15.29 13.02 16.45
CA GLN A 103 15.17 11.57 16.56
C GLN A 103 14.69 11.16 17.96
N ILE A 104 13.74 10.22 18.01
CA ILE A 104 13.34 9.54 19.25
C ILE A 104 13.77 8.08 19.16
N THR A 105 14.59 7.64 20.09
CA THR A 105 15.07 6.24 20.16
C THR A 105 14.31 5.48 21.24
N SER A 106 13.50 4.53 20.84
CA SER A 106 12.84 3.58 21.75
C SER A 106 13.85 2.58 22.30
N GLN A 107 13.89 2.48 23.62
CA GLN A 107 14.56 1.43 24.41
C GLN A 107 13.52 0.60 25.19
N VAL A 108 12.24 0.70 24.81
CA VAL A 108 11.11 0.04 25.49
C VAL A 108 11.18 -1.46 25.22
N THR A 109 11.23 -2.29 26.26
CA THR A 109 11.37 -3.75 26.12
C THR A 109 10.05 -4.51 26.22
N THR A 110 8.97 -3.84 26.64
CA THR A 110 7.67 -4.45 26.95
C THR A 110 6.59 -4.21 25.90
N GLY A 111 6.82 -3.34 24.92
CA GLY A 111 5.83 -2.95 23.92
C GLY A 111 6.35 -1.90 22.94
N PRO A 112 5.50 -1.33 22.08
CA PRO A 112 5.91 -0.30 21.13
C PRO A 112 6.39 0.97 21.83
N LEU A 113 7.00 1.90 21.11
CA LEU A 113 7.29 3.23 21.66
C LEU A 113 6.01 3.98 22.06
N PHE A 114 5.03 4.01 21.15
CA PHE A 114 3.73 4.63 21.30
C PHE A 114 2.63 3.58 21.30
N ASN A 115 1.82 3.53 22.36
CA ASN A 115 0.54 2.82 22.39
C ASN A 115 -0.57 3.84 22.63
N LEU A 116 -1.10 4.40 21.55
CA LEU A 116 -2.01 5.53 21.61
C LEU A 116 -3.38 5.14 21.09
N GLY A 117 -4.42 5.59 21.78
CA GLY A 117 -5.77 5.39 21.32
C GLY A 117 -6.82 6.34 21.89
N GLY A 118 -7.99 6.30 21.29
CA GLY A 118 -9.14 7.11 21.65
C GLY A 118 -10.19 7.14 20.55
N THR A 119 -11.45 7.34 20.91
CA THR A 119 -12.53 7.55 19.94
C THR A 119 -12.31 8.89 19.24
N ASN A 120 -12.42 8.94 17.91
CA ASN A 120 -12.15 10.16 17.12
C ASN A 120 -10.74 10.77 17.28
N LEU A 121 -9.73 9.97 17.66
CA LEU A 121 -8.34 10.41 17.71
C LEU A 121 -7.72 10.49 16.32
N ASP A 122 -7.11 11.64 16.00
CA ASP A 122 -6.23 11.84 14.85
C ASP A 122 -4.79 12.02 15.32
N LEU A 123 -3.86 11.27 14.73
CA LEU A 123 -2.44 11.34 15.02
C LEU A 123 -1.66 11.60 13.74
N THR A 124 -0.82 12.64 13.73
CA THR A 124 0.02 13.01 12.59
C THR A 124 1.48 13.06 12.99
N PHE A 125 2.34 12.44 12.19
CA PHE A 125 3.80 12.56 12.28
C PHE A 125 4.34 13.27 11.04
N THR A 126 5.23 14.24 11.22
CA THR A 126 5.85 14.98 10.10
C THR A 126 7.29 15.36 10.43
N GLY A 127 8.23 14.82 9.67
CA GLY A 127 9.66 15.15 9.70
C GLY A 127 10.46 14.44 10.80
N ILE A 128 9.80 13.82 11.78
CA ILE A 128 10.49 13.21 12.91
C ILE A 128 11.08 11.84 12.54
N SER A 129 12.16 11.45 13.21
CA SER A 129 12.73 10.11 13.08
C SER A 129 12.46 9.27 14.32
N LEU A 130 11.99 8.04 14.13
CA LEU A 130 11.73 7.09 15.20
C LEU A 130 12.62 5.86 15.00
N THR A 131 13.29 5.41 16.06
CA THR A 131 14.17 4.22 16.02
C THR A 131 13.80 3.26 17.13
N ASP A 132 13.46 2.02 16.76
CA ASP A 132 13.23 0.93 17.69
C ASP A 132 14.50 0.09 17.87
N SER A 133 15.14 0.19 19.04
CA SER A 133 16.36 -0.54 19.36
C SER A 133 16.13 -1.91 20.00
N THR A 134 14.87 -2.25 20.32
CA THR A 134 14.52 -3.46 21.07
C THR A 134 13.67 -4.45 20.25
N GLY A 135 13.22 -4.04 19.07
CA GLY A 135 12.39 -4.84 18.17
C GLY A 135 10.97 -5.06 18.69
N LYS A 136 10.44 -4.10 19.47
CA LYS A 136 9.09 -4.13 20.05
C LYS A 136 8.07 -3.28 19.31
N GLY A 137 8.50 -2.62 18.24
CA GLY A 137 7.69 -1.75 17.41
C GLY A 137 7.78 -0.28 17.82
N LEU A 138 7.25 0.59 16.97
CA LEU A 138 7.24 2.03 17.20
C LEU A 138 5.84 2.52 17.55
N ILE A 139 4.82 2.10 16.81
CA ILE A 139 3.47 2.64 16.94
C ILE A 139 2.46 1.50 16.97
N GLU A 140 1.68 1.41 18.04
CA GLU A 140 0.40 0.72 18.08
C GLU A 140 -0.71 1.76 18.26
N PHE A 141 -1.63 1.83 17.30
CA PHE A 141 -2.62 2.90 17.21
C PHE A 141 -4.05 2.36 17.09
N THR A 142 -4.94 2.89 17.93
CA THR A 142 -6.40 2.66 17.83
C THR A 142 -7.13 3.99 17.89
N GLY A 143 -7.56 4.51 16.73
CA GLY A 143 -8.21 5.81 16.65
C GLY A 143 -8.94 5.98 15.33
N ARG A 144 -9.25 7.24 14.97
CA ARG A 144 -9.90 7.54 13.69
C ARG A 144 -8.89 7.62 12.55
N LYS A 145 -7.77 8.31 12.74
CA LYS A 145 -6.79 8.53 11.65
C LYS A 145 -5.35 8.54 12.15
N LEU A 146 -4.47 7.82 11.45
CA LEU A 146 -3.02 7.94 11.55
C LEU A 146 -2.46 8.49 10.24
N THR A 147 -1.61 9.51 10.31
CA THR A 147 -0.95 10.11 9.15
C THR A 147 0.55 10.18 9.38
N ILE A 148 1.33 9.65 8.43
CA ILE A 148 2.79 9.70 8.43
C ILE A 148 3.22 10.38 7.14
N ASN A 149 3.58 11.67 7.22
CA ASN A 149 3.89 12.46 6.02
C ASN A 149 5.37 12.32 5.62
N GLU A 150 6.26 12.41 6.59
CA GLU A 150 7.71 12.50 6.38
C GLU A 150 8.42 11.99 7.65
N GLY A 151 9.65 11.51 7.51
CA GLY A 151 10.47 11.02 8.60
C GLY A 151 11.19 9.73 8.26
N THR A 152 12.01 9.26 9.19
CA THR A 152 12.66 7.94 9.11
C THR A 152 12.19 7.04 10.23
N TYR A 153 11.68 5.87 9.88
CA TYR A 153 11.14 4.90 10.83
C TYR A 153 11.96 3.63 10.75
N SER A 154 12.84 3.44 11.72
CA SER A 154 13.76 2.32 11.77
C SER A 154 13.40 1.35 12.89
N GLY A 155 13.49 0.06 12.60
CA GLY A 155 13.37 -0.99 13.62
C GLY A 155 14.43 -2.06 13.45
N GLN A 156 14.48 -2.99 14.39
CA GLN A 156 15.47 -4.05 14.37
C GLN A 156 15.27 -4.97 13.14
N LEU A 157 16.36 -5.25 12.42
CA LEU A 157 16.34 -6.05 11.18
C LEU A 157 16.31 -7.56 11.43
N SER A 158 16.55 -8.01 12.67
CA SER A 158 16.61 -9.43 13.03
C SER A 158 15.35 -9.94 13.73
N THR A 159 14.42 -9.07 14.14
CA THR A 159 13.18 -9.49 14.79
C THR A 159 12.13 -9.83 13.74
N VAL A 160 11.88 -11.12 13.56
CA VAL A 160 11.02 -11.64 12.49
C VAL A 160 9.52 -11.45 12.71
N SER A 161 9.07 -11.10 13.91
CA SER A 161 7.65 -11.18 14.26
C SER A 161 6.90 -9.84 14.34
N VAL A 162 7.55 -8.74 14.74
CA VAL A 162 6.83 -7.51 15.12
C VAL A 162 6.95 -6.44 14.02
N PRO A 163 5.82 -5.91 13.50
CA PRO A 163 5.82 -4.74 12.62
C PRO A 163 6.15 -3.47 13.42
N ILE A 164 6.84 -2.50 12.80
CA ILE A 164 7.10 -1.23 13.50
C ILE A 164 5.85 -0.34 13.63
N ILE A 165 4.84 -0.53 12.77
CA ILE A 165 3.58 0.23 12.80
C ILE A 165 2.42 -0.75 12.72
N LYS A 166 1.58 -0.73 13.75
CA LYS A 166 0.37 -1.55 13.87
C LYS A 166 -0.84 -0.67 14.13
N THR A 167 -1.92 -0.90 13.41
CA THR A 167 -3.16 -0.12 13.60
C THR A 167 -4.39 -1.01 13.61
N THR A 168 -5.38 -0.65 14.42
CA THR A 168 -6.69 -1.32 14.45
C THR A 168 -7.82 -0.33 14.17
N SER A 169 -8.66 -0.64 13.17
CA SER A 169 -9.87 0.10 12.80
C SER A 169 -9.67 1.61 12.54
N ALA A 170 -8.51 1.99 12.00
CA ALA A 170 -8.14 3.37 11.71
C ALA A 170 -7.99 3.61 10.20
N THR A 171 -8.18 4.86 9.77
CA THR A 171 -7.70 5.31 8.46
C THR A 171 -6.22 5.66 8.56
N VAL A 172 -5.39 5.01 7.75
CA VAL A 172 -3.94 5.18 7.74
C VAL A 172 -3.52 5.82 6.43
N ILE A 173 -2.80 6.94 6.50
CA ILE A 173 -2.30 7.68 5.34
C ILE A 173 -0.78 7.74 5.42
N ILE A 174 -0.10 7.24 4.40
CA ILE A 174 1.37 7.18 4.34
C ILE A 174 1.87 8.00 3.15
N GLY A 175 2.74 8.97 3.45
CA GLY A 175 3.32 9.90 2.49
C GLY A 175 2.31 10.87 1.90
N SER A 176 2.77 11.61 0.92
CA SER A 176 1.96 12.50 0.09
C SER A 176 2.57 12.58 -1.31
N THR A 177 1.97 13.38 -2.19
CA THR A 177 2.55 13.63 -3.52
C THR A 177 3.89 14.36 -3.46
N SER A 178 4.18 15.04 -2.34
CA SER A 178 5.38 15.86 -2.13
C SER A 178 6.33 15.34 -1.03
N THR A 179 5.96 14.29 -0.29
CA THR A 179 6.75 13.80 0.84
C THR A 179 6.83 12.28 0.83
N THR A 180 8.03 11.75 1.06
CA THR A 180 8.33 10.32 0.99
C THR A 180 8.94 9.85 2.32
N PRO A 181 8.14 9.27 3.25
CA PRO A 181 8.67 8.71 4.48
C PRO A 181 9.57 7.50 4.18
N GLN A 182 10.60 7.31 5.00
CA GLN A 182 11.56 6.21 4.86
C GLN A 182 11.34 5.14 5.93
N PHE A 183 11.32 3.88 5.52
CA PHE A 183 11.10 2.74 6.39
C PHE A 183 12.28 1.77 6.34
N ASN A 184 12.89 1.52 7.49
CA ASN A 184 14.00 0.58 7.64
C ASN A 184 13.71 -0.42 8.76
N ALA A 185 12.87 -1.42 8.47
CA ALA A 185 12.56 -2.49 9.42
C ALA A 185 12.50 -3.84 8.70
N TYR A 186 12.45 -4.93 9.45
CA TYR A 186 12.17 -6.25 8.87
C TYR A 186 10.70 -6.36 8.41
N ARG A 187 9.75 -5.85 9.21
CA ARG A 187 8.32 -5.70 8.88
C ARG A 187 7.88 -4.28 9.21
N VAL A 188 7.09 -3.65 8.34
CA VAL A 188 6.73 -2.23 8.52
C VAL A 188 5.31 -2.07 9.01
N PHE A 189 4.32 -2.45 8.21
CA PHE A 189 2.91 -2.21 8.50
C PHE A 189 2.14 -3.49 8.75
N ASP A 190 1.30 -3.46 9.77
CA ASP A 190 0.24 -4.44 10.04
C ASP A 190 -1.07 -3.71 10.36
N ILE A 191 -1.93 -3.60 9.36
CA ILE A 191 -3.16 -2.81 9.38
C ILE A 191 -4.34 -3.77 9.48
N THR A 192 -5.11 -3.70 10.57
CA THR A 192 -6.31 -4.53 10.75
C THR A 192 -7.56 -3.66 10.79
N GLY A 193 -8.51 -3.87 9.88
CA GLY A 193 -9.70 -3.03 9.76
C GLY A 193 -9.41 -1.63 9.24
N GLY A 194 -10.45 -0.79 9.12
CA GLY A 194 -10.31 0.59 8.68
C GLY A 194 -9.87 0.71 7.21
N SER A 195 -8.94 1.62 6.93
CA SER A 195 -8.41 1.82 5.57
C SER A 195 -6.92 2.16 5.55
N LEU A 196 -6.23 1.78 4.48
CA LEU A 196 -4.85 2.15 4.18
C LEU A 196 -4.82 2.92 2.86
N ASN A 197 -4.28 4.13 2.88
CA ASN A 197 -3.91 4.91 1.71
C ASN A 197 -2.39 5.12 1.72
N PHE A 198 -1.67 4.26 1.00
CA PHE A 198 -0.22 4.34 0.84
C PHE A 198 0.08 5.16 -0.42
N ILE A 199 0.30 6.46 -0.24
CA ILE A 199 0.52 7.40 -1.35
C ILE A 199 1.97 7.31 -1.83
N ASP A 200 2.92 7.42 -0.90
CA ASP A 200 4.34 7.29 -1.18
C ASP A 200 5.11 6.82 0.07
N GLY A 201 6.24 6.17 -0.15
CA GLY A 201 7.13 5.69 0.90
C GLY A 201 8.26 4.84 0.34
N SER A 202 9.43 4.93 0.97
CA SER A 202 10.63 4.21 0.54
C SER A 202 11.02 3.15 1.57
N PHE A 203 11.14 1.90 1.12
CA PHE A 203 11.67 0.81 1.94
C PHE A 203 13.18 0.66 1.70
N VAL A 204 13.97 0.63 2.77
CA VAL A 204 15.42 0.38 2.65
C VAL A 204 15.66 -1.05 2.17
N THR A 205 16.52 -1.21 1.17
CA THR A 205 16.84 -2.51 0.54
C THR A 205 17.44 -3.54 1.51
N GLY A 206 17.35 -4.81 1.16
CA GLY A 206 17.95 -5.92 1.91
C GLY A 206 16.98 -7.06 2.15
N THR A 207 17.34 -7.98 3.04
CA THR A 207 16.45 -9.09 3.44
C THR A 207 15.37 -8.59 4.38
N LYS A 208 14.12 -8.91 4.04
CA LYS A 208 12.91 -8.38 4.68
C LYS A 208 11.87 -9.47 4.93
N GLY A 209 11.01 -9.19 5.90
CA GLY A 209 9.70 -9.81 6.02
C GLY A 209 8.66 -9.03 5.22
N THR A 210 7.39 -9.29 5.47
CA THR A 210 6.31 -8.53 4.82
C THR A 210 6.38 -7.04 5.13
N GLN A 211 6.42 -6.20 4.09
CA GLN A 211 6.50 -4.74 4.30
C GLN A 211 5.12 -4.15 4.59
N ILE A 212 4.12 -4.47 3.77
CA ILE A 212 2.74 -4.02 3.95
C ILE A 212 1.87 -5.26 4.15
N LYS A 213 1.29 -5.39 5.35
CA LYS A 213 0.19 -6.31 5.61
C LYS A 213 -1.09 -5.53 5.92
N ALA A 214 -2.17 -5.87 5.24
CA ALA A 214 -3.49 -5.35 5.53
C ALA A 214 -4.52 -6.49 5.63
N THR A 215 -5.34 -6.47 6.67
CA THR A 215 -6.36 -7.48 6.95
C THR A 215 -7.72 -6.81 7.19
N ASN A 216 -8.76 -7.22 6.47
CA ASN A 216 -10.12 -6.66 6.57
C ASN A 216 -10.17 -5.12 6.42
N ALA A 217 -9.28 -4.53 5.63
CA ALA A 217 -9.20 -3.09 5.41
C ALA A 217 -9.54 -2.73 3.95
N ASP A 218 -9.97 -1.50 3.71
CA ASP A 218 -9.95 -0.94 2.35
C ASP A 218 -8.55 -0.40 2.04
N VAL A 219 -7.99 -0.76 0.90
CA VAL A 219 -6.58 -0.50 0.59
C VAL A 219 -6.44 0.25 -0.74
N THR A 220 -5.66 1.33 -0.72
CA THR A 220 -5.18 2.05 -1.90
C THR A 220 -3.67 2.17 -1.82
N ILE A 221 -2.96 1.73 -2.86
CA ILE A 221 -1.50 1.90 -3.00
C ILE A 221 -1.22 2.67 -4.29
N GLY A 222 -0.55 3.81 -4.14
CA GLY A 222 -0.32 4.80 -5.18
C GLY A 222 -1.43 5.86 -5.26
N ASP A 223 -1.11 7.01 -5.83
CA ASP A 223 -2.01 8.17 -5.96
C ASP A 223 -2.77 8.21 -7.30
N GLY A 224 -2.38 7.36 -8.26
CA GLY A 224 -2.95 7.37 -9.62
C GLY A 224 -2.53 8.57 -10.46
N VAL A 225 -1.47 9.26 -10.06
CA VAL A 225 -0.92 10.44 -10.75
C VAL A 225 0.57 10.29 -11.03
N THR A 226 1.35 9.83 -10.06
CA THR A 226 2.81 9.69 -10.17
C THR A 226 3.23 8.23 -10.03
N GLN A 227 4.05 7.75 -10.96
CA GLN A 227 4.63 6.41 -10.88
C GLN A 227 5.54 6.29 -9.63
N ARG A 228 5.18 5.42 -8.69
CA ARG A 228 5.97 5.11 -7.48
C ARG A 228 6.69 3.78 -7.65
N THR A 229 7.76 3.54 -6.87
CA THR A 229 8.56 2.31 -6.99
C THR A 229 8.80 1.64 -5.66
N ILE A 230 8.47 0.35 -5.56
CA ILE A 230 8.91 -0.57 -4.51
C ILE A 230 9.94 -1.49 -5.14
N SER A 231 11.20 -1.41 -4.72
CA SER A 231 12.27 -2.17 -5.40
C SER A 231 13.40 -2.68 -4.52
N GLY A 232 14.13 -3.68 -5.02
CA GLY A 232 15.39 -4.15 -4.44
C GLY A 232 15.25 -4.85 -3.09
N LEU A 233 14.08 -5.43 -2.82
CA LEU A 233 13.81 -6.18 -1.59
C LEU A 233 14.00 -7.68 -1.82
N THR A 234 14.63 -8.34 -0.85
CA THR A 234 14.75 -9.79 -0.81
C THR A 234 13.89 -10.33 0.33
N PHE A 235 13.03 -11.31 0.09
CA PHE A 235 12.06 -11.78 1.07
C PHE A 235 12.43 -13.13 1.69
N GLY A 236 12.33 -13.19 3.01
CA GLY A 236 12.36 -14.45 3.76
C GLY A 236 11.11 -15.29 3.56
N GLN A 237 11.04 -16.45 4.24
CA GLN A 237 9.88 -17.33 4.16
C GLN A 237 8.58 -16.58 4.49
N LEU A 238 7.50 -16.99 3.82
CA LEU A 238 6.15 -16.48 4.05
C LEU A 238 6.06 -14.94 4.04
N SER A 239 6.84 -14.27 3.20
CA SER A 239 6.96 -12.81 3.15
C SER A 239 6.84 -12.27 1.73
N SER A 240 6.32 -11.04 1.60
CA SER A 240 6.11 -10.35 0.33
C SER A 240 6.17 -8.83 0.52
N ALA A 241 6.31 -8.03 -0.54
CA ALA A 241 6.20 -6.58 -0.41
C ALA A 241 4.80 -6.21 0.12
N VAL A 242 3.75 -6.82 -0.44
CA VAL A 242 2.36 -6.54 -0.08
C VAL A 242 1.59 -7.85 0.13
N VAL A 243 0.97 -8.00 1.30
CA VAL A 243 0.05 -9.10 1.64
C VAL A 243 -1.30 -8.52 2.05
N LEU A 244 -2.36 -8.90 1.34
CA LEU A 244 -3.73 -8.44 1.56
C LEU A 244 -4.62 -9.62 1.93
N GLU A 245 -5.27 -9.54 3.08
CA GLU A 245 -6.12 -10.61 3.61
C GLU A 245 -7.55 -10.09 3.81
N SER A 246 -8.52 -10.68 3.12
CA SER A 246 -9.94 -10.35 3.25
C SER A 246 -10.27 -8.86 3.11
N CYS A 247 -9.44 -8.12 2.36
CA CYS A 247 -9.68 -6.72 2.06
C CYS A 247 -10.88 -6.60 1.10
N LYS A 248 -11.81 -5.70 1.41
CA LYS A 248 -13.05 -5.55 0.62
C LYS A 248 -12.79 -4.77 -0.66
N THR A 249 -12.17 -3.60 -0.55
CA THR A 249 -11.78 -2.77 -1.69
C THR A 249 -10.27 -2.68 -1.77
N VAL A 250 -9.68 -3.06 -2.90
CA VAL A 250 -8.23 -2.95 -3.13
C VAL A 250 -8.00 -2.24 -4.46
N VAL A 251 -7.25 -1.15 -4.41
CA VAL A 251 -6.77 -0.41 -5.59
C VAL A 251 -5.26 -0.29 -5.52
N ILE A 252 -4.56 -0.79 -6.54
CA ILE A 252 -3.12 -0.60 -6.71
C ILE A 252 -2.93 0.10 -8.04
N GLN A 253 -2.40 1.31 -8.02
CA GLN A 253 -2.33 2.13 -9.22
C GLN A 253 -1.04 2.93 -9.33
N GLN A 254 -0.44 2.96 -10.53
CA GLN A 254 0.83 3.67 -10.78
C GLN A 254 1.97 3.25 -9.84
N VAL A 255 2.11 1.94 -9.63
CA VAL A 255 3.20 1.36 -8.83
C VAL A 255 4.07 0.45 -9.69
N THR A 256 5.38 0.62 -9.57
CA THR A 256 6.40 -0.28 -10.09
C THR A 256 6.93 -1.17 -8.98
N PHE A 257 6.74 -2.48 -9.13
CA PHE A 257 7.39 -3.52 -8.34
C PHE A 257 8.59 -4.04 -9.12
N ASP A 258 9.79 -3.64 -8.73
CA ASP A 258 11.04 -3.93 -9.48
C ASP A 258 12.08 -4.69 -8.66
N ARG A 259 12.69 -5.73 -9.26
CA ARG A 259 13.79 -6.50 -8.64
C ARG A 259 13.45 -7.02 -7.24
N LEU A 260 12.21 -7.46 -7.04
CA LEU A 260 11.79 -8.14 -5.81
C LEU A 260 12.07 -9.63 -5.93
N GLN A 261 12.72 -10.21 -4.92
CA GLN A 261 13.12 -11.61 -5.00
C GLN A 261 12.89 -12.34 -3.69
N THR A 262 12.70 -13.66 -3.75
CA THR A 262 12.81 -14.50 -2.54
C THR A 262 14.27 -14.76 -2.23
N LEU A 263 14.57 -15.15 -0.99
CA LEU A 263 15.89 -15.71 -0.68
C LEU A 263 16.15 -16.93 -1.58
N ASN A 264 17.39 -17.07 -2.04
CA ASN A 264 17.80 -18.12 -2.98
C ASN A 264 17.94 -19.48 -2.27
N ASN A 265 16.85 -20.02 -1.74
CA ASN A 265 16.78 -21.33 -1.15
C ASN A 265 15.59 -22.10 -1.72
N ALA A 266 15.83 -22.95 -2.73
CA ALA A 266 14.77 -23.65 -3.44
C ALA A 266 13.95 -24.61 -2.55
N ASP A 267 14.48 -25.01 -1.39
CA ASP A 267 13.86 -25.99 -0.50
C ASP A 267 12.90 -25.37 0.52
N GLN A 268 12.59 -24.08 0.38
CA GLN A 268 11.74 -23.34 1.31
C GLN A 268 10.41 -22.90 0.69
N ILE A 269 9.43 -22.72 1.56
CA ILE A 269 8.11 -22.19 1.22
C ILE A 269 8.16 -20.67 1.32
N TYR A 270 7.99 -20.02 0.17
CA TYR A 270 7.89 -18.58 0.06
C TYR A 270 6.54 -18.18 -0.52
N LEU A 271 6.18 -16.92 -0.27
CA LEU A 271 5.15 -16.25 -1.05
C LEU A 271 5.77 -15.53 -2.24
N THR A 272 4.94 -15.23 -3.24
CA THR A 272 5.30 -14.35 -4.36
C THR A 272 5.83 -13.01 -3.82
N PRO A 273 6.99 -12.52 -4.30
CA PRO A 273 7.69 -11.43 -3.63
C PRO A 273 7.04 -10.05 -3.81
N ALA A 274 6.20 -9.82 -4.83
CA ALA A 274 5.59 -8.51 -5.06
C ALA A 274 4.20 -8.36 -4.41
N LEU A 275 3.21 -9.16 -4.82
CA LEU A 275 1.84 -9.02 -4.33
C LEU A 275 1.18 -10.37 -4.06
N VAL A 276 0.60 -10.49 -2.87
CA VAL A 276 -0.18 -11.65 -2.40
C VAL A 276 -1.55 -11.19 -1.95
N VAL A 277 -2.60 -11.79 -2.48
CA VAL A 277 -3.99 -11.48 -2.11
C VAL A 277 -4.72 -12.76 -1.70
N TYR A 278 -5.13 -12.82 -0.44
CA TYR A 278 -6.09 -13.79 0.08
C TYR A 278 -7.47 -13.13 0.09
N ALA A 279 -8.23 -13.32 -0.99
CA ALA A 279 -9.50 -12.66 -1.20
C ALA A 279 -10.61 -13.25 -0.32
N SER A 280 -11.59 -12.39 0.02
CA SER A 280 -12.89 -12.78 0.56
C SER A 280 -13.91 -12.96 -0.56
N THR A 281 -15.14 -13.39 -0.22
CA THR A 281 -16.26 -13.47 -1.18
C THR A 281 -16.76 -12.11 -1.66
N THR A 282 -16.21 -11.00 -1.16
CA THR A 282 -16.63 -9.62 -1.50
C THR A 282 -15.48 -8.73 -1.94
N THR A 283 -14.29 -9.31 -2.13
CA THR A 283 -13.08 -8.56 -2.50
C THR A 283 -13.19 -8.03 -3.93
N SER A 284 -13.13 -6.72 -4.10
CA SER A 284 -12.93 -6.04 -5.38
C SER A 284 -11.49 -5.58 -5.49
N LEU A 285 -10.72 -6.21 -6.37
CA LEU A 285 -9.31 -5.90 -6.65
C LEU A 285 -9.18 -5.19 -8.00
N THR A 286 -8.60 -4.00 -7.99
CA THR A 286 -8.22 -3.25 -9.19
C THR A 286 -6.71 -3.00 -9.19
N ILE A 287 -6.04 -3.39 -10.27
CA ILE A 287 -4.64 -3.08 -10.55
C ILE A 287 -4.61 -2.28 -11.84
N LYS A 288 -4.08 -1.05 -11.80
CA LYS A 288 -4.11 -0.15 -12.95
C LYS A 288 -2.78 0.56 -13.15
N ASP A 289 -2.34 0.74 -14.40
CA ASP A 289 -1.14 1.55 -14.70
C ASP A 289 0.11 1.05 -13.94
N CYS A 290 0.21 -0.26 -13.66
CA CYS A 290 1.28 -0.82 -12.84
C CYS A 290 2.37 -1.47 -13.68
N LYS A 291 3.56 -1.65 -13.10
CA LYS A 291 4.64 -2.42 -13.70
C LYS A 291 5.20 -3.43 -12.71
N PHE A 292 5.15 -4.70 -13.05
CA PHE A 292 5.83 -5.77 -12.32
C PHE A 292 7.01 -6.22 -13.17
N THR A 293 8.21 -5.88 -12.74
CA THR A 293 9.41 -6.11 -13.56
C THR A 293 10.56 -6.73 -12.78
N ASN A 294 11.29 -7.63 -13.44
CA ASN A 294 12.51 -8.25 -12.89
C ASN A 294 12.29 -8.96 -11.53
N ASN A 295 11.07 -9.39 -11.21
CA ASN A 295 10.79 -10.05 -9.95
C ASN A 295 11.08 -11.55 -10.05
N ASN A 296 11.66 -12.14 -9.01
CA ASN A 296 12.16 -13.50 -9.05
C ASN A 296 11.69 -14.30 -7.83
N TYR A 297 10.77 -15.23 -8.06
CA TYR A 297 10.33 -16.21 -7.07
C TYR A 297 11.11 -17.52 -7.25
N ARG A 298 11.67 -18.01 -6.14
CA ARG A 298 12.26 -19.35 -6.01
C ARG A 298 11.78 -19.97 -4.71
N GLY A 299 11.04 -21.08 -4.80
CA GLY A 299 10.50 -21.81 -3.65
C GLY A 299 9.79 -23.09 -4.08
N LEU A 300 9.22 -23.82 -3.13
CA LEU A 300 8.53 -25.10 -3.38
C LEU A 300 7.06 -24.95 -3.81
N GLU A 301 6.43 -23.80 -3.58
CA GLU A 301 5.00 -23.60 -3.83
C GLU A 301 4.68 -23.29 -5.30
N LEU A 302 3.41 -23.46 -5.66
CA LEU A 302 2.83 -22.97 -6.90
C LEU A 302 2.66 -21.45 -6.82
N ALA A 303 3.72 -20.71 -7.14
CA ALA A 303 3.72 -19.26 -7.03
C ALA A 303 4.24 -18.56 -8.30
N SER A 304 3.84 -17.31 -8.41
CA SER A 304 4.26 -16.40 -9.47
C SER A 304 5.49 -15.60 -9.06
N GLY A 305 6.22 -15.08 -10.05
CA GLY A 305 7.21 -14.02 -9.85
C GLY A 305 6.60 -12.67 -9.43
N ALA A 306 5.35 -12.38 -9.79
CA ALA A 306 4.73 -11.06 -9.57
C ALA A 306 3.46 -11.08 -8.71
N ILE A 307 2.40 -11.77 -9.11
CA ILE A 307 1.11 -11.73 -8.38
C ILE A 307 0.61 -13.13 -8.04
N TYR A 308 0.23 -13.33 -6.78
CA TYR A 308 -0.51 -14.49 -6.30
C TYR A 308 -1.86 -14.07 -5.74
N ILE A 309 -2.95 -14.67 -6.23
CA ILE A 309 -4.32 -14.40 -5.77
C ILE A 309 -4.98 -15.74 -5.41
N GLN A 310 -5.43 -15.86 -4.17
CA GLN A 310 -6.21 -16.99 -3.69
C GLN A 310 -7.62 -16.54 -3.34
N PHE A 311 -8.60 -17.11 -4.02
CA PHE A 311 -10.02 -16.90 -3.76
C PHE A 311 -10.53 -17.85 -2.66
N PRO A 312 -11.68 -17.56 -2.03
CA PRO A 312 -12.32 -18.51 -1.13
C PRO A 312 -12.76 -19.78 -1.87
N ARG A 313 -12.75 -20.93 -1.17
CA ARG A 313 -13.25 -22.22 -1.70
C ARG A 313 -14.77 -22.30 -1.61
N VAL A 314 -15.45 -21.46 -2.39
CA VAL A 314 -16.92 -21.42 -2.48
C VAL A 314 -17.37 -21.46 -3.94
N ALA A 315 -18.64 -21.79 -4.17
CA ALA A 315 -19.23 -21.69 -5.51
C ALA A 315 -19.20 -20.25 -6.01
N ARG A 316 -19.01 -20.06 -7.33
CA ARG A 316 -19.02 -18.74 -7.99
C ARG A 316 -20.25 -17.92 -7.60
N ALA A 317 -21.44 -18.52 -7.66
CA ALA A 317 -22.71 -17.87 -7.32
C ALA A 317 -22.80 -17.35 -5.87
N SER A 318 -21.91 -17.80 -4.98
CA SER A 318 -21.80 -17.33 -3.59
C SER A 318 -20.71 -16.28 -3.38
N SER A 319 -20.04 -15.85 -4.46
CA SER A 319 -19.02 -14.81 -4.45
C SER A 319 -19.44 -13.62 -5.29
N SER A 320 -19.08 -12.44 -4.81
CA SER A 320 -19.14 -11.17 -5.54
C SER A 320 -17.75 -10.61 -5.80
N ALA A 321 -16.69 -11.41 -5.54
CA ALA A 321 -15.32 -10.96 -5.70
C ALA A 321 -15.00 -10.68 -7.18
N THR A 322 -14.24 -9.63 -7.44
CA THR A 322 -13.86 -9.19 -8.78
C THR A 322 -12.37 -8.88 -8.86
N VAL A 323 -11.77 -9.12 -10.02
CA VAL A 323 -10.40 -8.72 -10.35
C VAL A 323 -10.40 -7.96 -11.67
N GLU A 324 -9.84 -6.76 -11.66
CA GLU A 324 -9.61 -5.95 -12.85
C GLU A 324 -8.14 -5.57 -12.94
N ILE A 325 -7.49 -5.90 -14.05
CA ILE A 325 -6.10 -5.55 -14.33
C ILE A 325 -6.06 -4.77 -15.63
N ASN A 326 -5.74 -3.49 -15.54
CA ASN A 326 -5.84 -2.52 -16.63
C ASN A 326 -4.48 -1.83 -16.86
N ASP A 327 -4.09 -1.61 -18.11
CA ASP A 327 -2.93 -0.78 -18.49
C ASP A 327 -1.62 -1.19 -17.76
N THR A 328 -1.44 -2.50 -17.53
CA THR A 328 -0.40 -3.02 -16.63
C THR A 328 0.62 -3.86 -17.40
N GLN A 329 1.89 -3.78 -16.99
CA GLN A 329 3.00 -4.50 -17.61
C GLN A 329 3.59 -5.54 -16.67
N PHE A 330 3.78 -6.75 -17.18
CA PHE A 330 4.53 -7.82 -16.55
C PHE A 330 5.74 -8.13 -17.43
N THR A 331 6.95 -7.80 -16.97
CA THR A 331 8.15 -7.94 -17.79
C THR A 331 9.30 -8.60 -17.04
N SER A 332 9.95 -9.60 -17.63
CA SER A 332 11.18 -10.19 -17.05
C SER A 332 11.02 -10.77 -15.64
N ASN A 333 9.79 -11.15 -15.27
CA ASN A 333 9.54 -11.84 -14.01
C ASN A 333 9.83 -13.34 -14.15
N GLY A 334 10.19 -14.00 -13.07
CA GLY A 334 10.20 -15.45 -13.04
C GLY A 334 9.66 -16.08 -11.77
N GLY A 335 9.02 -17.23 -11.94
CA GLY A 335 8.38 -17.98 -10.86
C GLY A 335 8.39 -19.47 -11.13
N THR A 336 7.70 -20.24 -10.29
CA THR A 336 7.73 -21.72 -10.34
C THR A 336 6.56 -22.30 -11.12
N SER A 337 5.36 -21.69 -11.01
CA SER A 337 4.18 -22.06 -11.80
C SER A 337 3.86 -21.03 -12.89
N SER A 338 4.21 -19.76 -12.66
CA SER A 338 3.89 -18.64 -13.53
C SER A 338 4.95 -17.53 -13.49
N GLY A 339 5.17 -16.87 -14.62
CA GLY A 339 5.96 -15.64 -14.66
C GLY A 339 5.25 -14.42 -14.09
N ALA A 340 3.93 -14.29 -14.31
CA ALA A 340 3.21 -13.04 -14.00
C ALA A 340 2.11 -13.22 -12.94
N ILE A 341 1.15 -14.10 -13.15
CA ILE A 341 -0.01 -14.23 -12.25
C ILE A 341 -0.32 -15.69 -11.95
N THR A 342 -0.60 -15.98 -10.69
CA THR A 342 -1.12 -17.28 -10.23
C THR A 342 -2.45 -17.08 -9.51
N PHE A 343 -3.48 -17.80 -9.96
CA PHE A 343 -4.80 -17.84 -9.33
C PHE A 343 -5.07 -19.20 -8.66
N LEU A 344 -5.60 -19.17 -7.45
CA LEU A 344 -6.07 -20.36 -6.73
C LEU A 344 -7.55 -20.25 -6.36
N ASN A 345 -8.26 -21.38 -6.50
CA ASN A 345 -9.70 -21.54 -6.25
C ASN A 345 -10.57 -20.72 -7.23
N LYS A 346 -11.88 -21.01 -7.26
CA LYS A 346 -12.85 -20.39 -8.19
C LYS A 346 -13.91 -19.49 -7.54
N GLY A 347 -13.70 -19.08 -6.29
CA GLY A 347 -14.60 -18.18 -5.56
C GLY A 347 -14.56 -16.72 -6.03
N VAL A 348 -14.70 -16.49 -7.34
CA VAL A 348 -14.61 -15.18 -8.00
C VAL A 348 -15.69 -15.03 -9.05
N GLN A 349 -16.33 -13.85 -9.09
CA GLN A 349 -17.40 -13.56 -10.03
C GLN A 349 -16.86 -13.19 -11.41
N THR A 350 -15.89 -12.29 -11.48
CA THR A 350 -15.35 -11.75 -12.74
C THR A 350 -13.84 -11.51 -12.64
N ILE A 351 -13.10 -11.86 -13.69
CA ILE A 351 -11.70 -11.49 -13.90
C ILE A 351 -11.62 -10.78 -15.26
N ARG A 352 -11.10 -9.55 -15.29
CA ARG A 352 -10.96 -8.75 -16.52
C ARG A 352 -9.54 -8.27 -16.71
N PHE A 353 -9.04 -8.42 -17.93
CA PHE A 353 -7.78 -7.85 -18.38
C PHE A 353 -8.04 -6.83 -19.49
N THR A 354 -7.47 -5.64 -19.37
CA THR A 354 -7.54 -4.58 -20.39
C THR A 354 -6.16 -4.01 -20.65
N ASN A 355 -5.68 -4.06 -21.89
CA ASN A 355 -4.38 -3.47 -22.26
C ASN A 355 -3.21 -3.94 -21.37
N VAL A 356 -3.08 -5.26 -21.20
CA VAL A 356 -2.04 -5.86 -20.34
C VAL A 356 -0.91 -6.44 -21.20
N ASP A 357 0.33 -6.13 -20.85
CA ASP A 357 1.53 -6.59 -21.57
C ASP A 357 2.28 -7.66 -20.77
N PHE A 358 2.64 -8.77 -21.41
CA PHE A 358 3.39 -9.88 -20.84
C PHE A 358 4.65 -10.14 -21.67
N ALA A 359 5.83 -9.98 -21.09
CA ALA A 359 7.08 -10.14 -21.84
C ALA A 359 8.20 -10.78 -21.03
N ASN A 360 9.01 -11.60 -21.70
CA ASN A 360 10.31 -12.08 -21.23
C ASN A 360 10.28 -12.85 -19.90
N HIS A 361 9.20 -13.58 -19.61
CA HIS A 361 9.09 -14.35 -18.38
C HIS A 361 10.01 -15.59 -18.36
N SER A 362 10.52 -15.92 -17.18
CA SER A 362 11.32 -17.12 -16.92
C SER A 362 10.59 -18.05 -15.98
N ILE A 363 10.73 -19.37 -16.13
CA ILE A 363 10.15 -20.34 -15.19
C ILE A 363 11.28 -21.17 -14.58
N PHE A 364 11.24 -21.33 -13.27
CA PHE A 364 12.24 -22.05 -12.49
C PHE A 364 11.67 -23.36 -11.92
N GLY A 365 12.56 -24.32 -11.63
CA GLY A 365 12.22 -25.57 -10.93
C GLY A 365 12.21 -26.81 -11.82
N GLN A 366 12.76 -27.91 -11.29
CA GLN A 366 12.96 -29.20 -11.99
C GLN A 366 11.71 -30.07 -12.10
N ASN A 367 10.59 -29.72 -11.47
CA ASN A 367 9.41 -30.57 -11.48
C ASN A 367 8.68 -30.50 -12.84
N ASP A 368 8.26 -31.67 -13.34
CA ASP A 368 7.39 -31.94 -14.51
C ASP A 368 5.96 -31.35 -14.36
N LEU A 369 5.80 -30.34 -13.51
CA LEU A 369 4.52 -29.72 -13.26
C LEU A 369 4.14 -28.80 -14.40
N ILE A 370 2.85 -28.86 -14.70
CA ILE A 370 2.07 -28.06 -15.63
C ILE A 370 2.31 -26.56 -15.29
N LYS A 371 2.97 -25.82 -16.18
CA LYS A 371 3.47 -24.45 -15.99
C LYS A 371 2.86 -23.50 -17.03
N ALA A 372 2.70 -22.22 -16.69
CA ALA A 372 2.29 -21.18 -17.64
C ALA A 372 3.34 -20.07 -17.74
N SER A 373 3.55 -19.50 -18.93
CA SER A 373 4.54 -18.43 -19.11
C SER A 373 4.10 -17.16 -18.38
N SER A 374 2.78 -16.94 -18.31
CA SER A 374 2.21 -15.69 -17.81
C SER A 374 1.09 -15.91 -16.80
N ILE A 375 0.11 -16.78 -17.05
CA ILE A 375 -1.05 -16.93 -16.17
C ILE A 375 -1.32 -18.40 -15.86
N PHE A 376 -1.24 -18.75 -14.58
CA PHE A 376 -1.53 -20.09 -14.09
C PHE A 376 -2.76 -20.09 -13.18
N ALA A 377 -3.61 -21.09 -13.32
CA ALA A 377 -4.78 -21.29 -12.45
C ALA A 377 -4.89 -22.77 -12.02
N THR A 378 -5.21 -23.01 -10.73
CA THR A 378 -5.47 -24.37 -10.25
C THR A 378 -6.87 -24.87 -10.61
N ASP A 379 -7.83 -23.96 -10.71
CA ASP A 379 -9.24 -24.27 -10.95
C ASP A 379 -9.68 -23.76 -12.32
N ASP A 380 -10.85 -24.20 -12.79
CA ASP A 380 -11.42 -23.69 -14.03
C ASP A 380 -11.93 -22.26 -13.82
N LEU A 381 -11.30 -21.33 -14.54
CA LEU A 381 -11.65 -19.90 -14.54
C LEU A 381 -12.26 -19.46 -15.87
N SER A 382 -12.68 -20.38 -16.74
CA SER A 382 -13.33 -20.05 -18.02
C SER A 382 -14.54 -19.12 -17.85
N GLU A 383 -15.43 -19.40 -16.90
CA GLU A 383 -16.65 -18.62 -16.65
C GLU A 383 -16.35 -17.21 -16.06
N PRO A 384 -15.48 -17.06 -15.02
CA PRO A 384 -15.10 -15.73 -14.53
C PRO A 384 -14.30 -14.89 -15.52
N LEU A 385 -13.50 -15.53 -16.39
CA LEU A 385 -12.74 -14.85 -17.45
C LEU A 385 -13.66 -14.39 -18.60
N GLY A 386 -14.74 -15.12 -18.87
CA GLY A 386 -15.66 -14.83 -19.96
C GLY A 386 -15.09 -15.18 -21.34
N ALA A 387 -15.77 -14.72 -22.39
CA ALA A 387 -15.34 -14.97 -23.76
C ALA A 387 -14.18 -14.05 -24.16
N ASN A 388 -13.12 -14.62 -24.74
CA ASN A 388 -11.94 -13.89 -25.24
C ASN A 388 -11.29 -12.96 -24.19
N PRO A 389 -10.93 -13.48 -23.00
CA PRO A 389 -10.48 -12.66 -21.86
C PRO A 389 -9.20 -11.87 -22.11
N PHE A 390 -8.45 -12.22 -23.15
CA PHE A 390 -7.16 -11.64 -23.48
C PHE A 390 -7.14 -10.87 -24.81
N SER A 391 -8.32 -10.53 -25.36
CA SER A 391 -8.45 -9.85 -26.66
C SER A 391 -7.75 -8.49 -26.75
N THR A 392 -7.44 -7.86 -25.62
CA THR A 392 -6.69 -6.60 -25.54
C THR A 392 -5.34 -6.75 -24.83
N CYS A 393 -4.91 -8.00 -24.58
CA CYS A 393 -3.62 -8.29 -23.98
C CYS A 393 -2.59 -8.56 -25.07
N TYR A 394 -1.33 -8.33 -24.73
CA TYR A 394 -0.21 -8.48 -25.63
C TYR A 394 0.84 -9.38 -24.98
N ALA A 395 1.50 -10.20 -25.79
CA ALA A 395 2.73 -10.84 -25.39
C ALA A 395 3.79 -10.69 -26.48
N VAL A 396 5.00 -10.32 -26.09
CA VAL A 396 6.14 -10.37 -27.01
C VAL A 396 6.66 -11.79 -27.04
N TYR A 397 6.39 -12.51 -28.15
CA TYR A 397 7.00 -13.80 -28.40
C TYR A 397 8.49 -13.59 -28.69
N HIS A 398 9.37 -14.29 -27.96
CA HIS A 398 10.79 -14.37 -28.31
C HIS A 398 11.13 -15.80 -28.70
N SER A 399 11.50 -15.97 -29.97
CA SER A 399 11.95 -17.22 -30.58
C SER A 399 13.45 -17.17 -30.86
N ARG A 400 14.19 -18.22 -30.49
CA ARG A 400 15.01 -19.09 -31.39
C ARG A 400 16.00 -19.96 -30.61
N ASP A 401 16.46 -19.55 -29.43
CA ASP A 401 17.63 -20.19 -28.79
C ASP A 401 17.33 -21.11 -27.59
N TYR A 402 16.06 -21.21 -27.14
CA TYR A 402 15.64 -22.17 -26.12
C TYR A 402 14.49 -23.05 -26.65
N PRO A 403 14.72 -24.36 -26.93
CA PRO A 403 13.72 -25.25 -27.52
C PRO A 403 12.57 -25.68 -26.59
N TYR A 404 12.29 -24.97 -25.49
CA TYR A 404 11.08 -25.19 -24.68
C TYR A 404 9.81 -24.59 -25.31
N GLY A 405 9.86 -24.23 -26.60
CA GLY A 405 8.89 -23.41 -27.33
C GLY A 405 7.51 -24.05 -27.60
N ASN A 406 7.25 -25.27 -27.10
CA ASN A 406 5.92 -25.90 -27.09
C ASN A 406 5.45 -26.33 -25.68
N ASP A 407 6.23 -26.11 -24.61
CA ASP A 407 6.01 -26.79 -23.32
C ASP A 407 5.27 -25.95 -22.27
N VAL A 408 5.06 -24.66 -22.53
CA VAL A 408 4.46 -23.76 -21.54
C VAL A 408 3.47 -22.83 -22.23
N PRO A 409 2.16 -23.06 -22.10
CA PRO A 409 1.16 -22.14 -22.65
C PRO A 409 1.19 -20.77 -21.96
N PHE A 410 0.67 -19.75 -22.65
CA PHE A 410 0.44 -18.43 -22.07
C PHE A 410 -0.46 -18.49 -20.83
N TYR A 411 -1.58 -19.19 -20.96
CA TYR A 411 -2.55 -19.45 -19.90
C TYR A 411 -2.83 -20.94 -19.76
N LEU A 412 -2.96 -21.38 -18.51
CA LEU A 412 -3.20 -22.77 -18.14
C LEU A 412 -4.08 -22.89 -16.92
N SER A 413 -5.17 -23.66 -17.04
CA SER A 413 -5.97 -24.13 -15.91
C SER A 413 -5.78 -25.64 -15.72
N LEU A 414 -5.48 -26.07 -14.49
CA LEU A 414 -5.34 -27.50 -14.19
C LEU A 414 -6.67 -28.26 -14.27
N GLU A 415 -7.75 -27.73 -13.68
CA GLU A 415 -9.03 -28.43 -13.55
C GLU A 415 -9.70 -28.64 -14.91
N SER A 416 -9.78 -27.61 -15.76
CA SER A 416 -10.41 -27.72 -17.08
C SER A 416 -9.46 -28.20 -18.17
N ARG A 417 -8.16 -28.27 -17.90
CA ARG A 417 -7.11 -28.38 -18.93
C ARG A 417 -7.28 -27.31 -20.02
N ALA A 418 -7.86 -26.17 -19.67
CA ALA A 418 -7.96 -25.05 -20.61
C ALA A 418 -6.55 -24.50 -20.85
N VAL A 419 -6.20 -24.43 -22.12
CA VAL A 419 -4.88 -23.99 -22.59
C VAL A 419 -5.09 -22.87 -23.59
N SER A 420 -4.46 -21.73 -23.36
CA SER A 420 -4.23 -20.74 -24.41
C SER A 420 -2.73 -20.74 -24.70
N THR A 421 -2.38 -21.25 -25.89
CA THR A 421 -0.98 -21.43 -26.29
C THR A 421 -0.30 -20.10 -26.60
N TYR A 422 -1.03 -19.12 -27.15
CA TYR A 422 -0.51 -17.79 -27.49
C TYR A 422 -1.56 -16.70 -27.29
N LEU A 423 -1.08 -15.48 -27.00
CA LEU A 423 -1.86 -14.24 -27.17
C LEU A 423 -1.77 -13.79 -28.63
N GLN A 424 -2.80 -13.09 -29.12
CA GLN A 424 -2.67 -12.39 -30.40
C GLN A 424 -1.53 -11.37 -30.30
N ASP A 425 -0.61 -11.42 -31.25
CA ASP A 425 0.51 -10.49 -31.29
C ASP A 425 -0.02 -9.05 -31.44
N LYS A 426 0.62 -8.10 -30.76
CA LYS A 426 0.32 -6.67 -30.88
C LYS A 426 0.67 -6.29 -32.31
N GLN A 427 -0.31 -6.26 -33.22
CA GLN A 427 -0.15 -5.90 -34.65
C GLN A 427 1.09 -5.04 -34.89
N LYS A 428 2.21 -5.72 -35.10
CA LYS A 428 3.49 -5.14 -35.46
C LYS A 428 3.71 -5.74 -36.82
N THR A 429 3.74 -4.86 -37.81
CA THR A 429 4.23 -5.13 -39.15
C THR A 429 5.32 -6.19 -39.11
N VAL A 430 5.05 -7.37 -39.67
CA VAL A 430 5.98 -8.48 -39.66
C VAL A 430 6.92 -8.28 -40.84
N TYR A 431 8.20 -8.12 -40.54
CA TYR A 431 9.25 -8.07 -41.55
C TYR A 431 9.83 -9.48 -41.70
N VAL A 432 9.57 -10.12 -42.84
CA VAL A 432 10.24 -11.37 -43.20
C VAL A 432 11.44 -11.04 -44.06
N GLN A 433 12.64 -11.29 -43.54
CA GLN A 433 13.85 -11.24 -44.34
C GLN A 433 14.07 -12.62 -44.96
N ASP A 434 13.70 -12.78 -46.24
CA ASP A 434 14.22 -13.89 -47.03
C ASP A 434 15.73 -13.68 -47.24
N GLY A 435 16.48 -14.77 -47.27
CA GLY A 435 17.94 -14.72 -47.16
C GLY A 435 18.69 -14.08 -48.32
N TYR A 436 18.06 -13.51 -49.37
CA TYR A 436 18.82 -13.13 -50.57
C TYR A 436 18.38 -11.87 -51.35
N ALA A 437 17.40 -11.07 -50.94
CA ALA A 437 16.99 -9.90 -51.72
C ALA A 437 16.90 -8.59 -50.93
N GLY A 438 17.92 -7.72 -51.10
CA GLY A 438 17.83 -6.24 -51.05
C GLY A 438 17.22 -5.56 -49.81
N PRO A 439 17.26 -4.21 -49.73
CA PRO A 439 16.73 -3.45 -48.60
C PRO A 439 15.21 -3.29 -48.56
N ASP A 440 14.46 -3.87 -49.51
CA ASP A 440 12.99 -3.76 -49.59
C ASP A 440 12.36 -5.15 -49.42
N THR A 441 12.29 -5.60 -48.16
CA THR A 441 11.72 -6.89 -47.73
C THR A 441 10.19 -6.83 -47.68
N ASN A 442 9.55 -7.94 -48.03
CA ASN A 442 8.10 -8.10 -48.02
C ASN A 442 7.51 -7.69 -46.65
N ILE A 443 6.72 -6.64 -46.67
CA ILE A 443 6.02 -6.11 -45.51
C ILE A 443 4.66 -6.80 -45.44
N PHE A 444 4.48 -7.67 -44.45
CA PHE A 444 3.20 -8.32 -44.21
C PHE A 444 2.44 -7.60 -43.10
N ALA A 445 1.14 -7.35 -43.35
CA ALA A 445 0.27 -6.71 -42.38
C ALA A 445 0.03 -7.62 -41.16
N THR A 446 0.08 -8.93 -41.36
CA THR A 446 -0.07 -9.93 -40.30
C THR A 446 0.92 -11.10 -40.47
N PHE A 447 1.13 -11.87 -39.40
CA PHE A 447 1.91 -13.11 -39.44
C PHE A 447 1.27 -14.18 -40.34
N GLN A 448 -0.07 -14.21 -40.41
CA GLN A 448 -0.79 -15.15 -41.27
C GLN A 448 -0.53 -14.86 -42.75
N ASP A 449 -0.53 -13.57 -43.15
CA ASP A 449 -0.20 -13.15 -44.52
C ASP A 449 1.22 -13.55 -44.93
N ALA A 450 2.16 -13.57 -43.96
CA ALA A 450 3.54 -13.99 -44.16
C ALA A 450 3.72 -15.52 -44.21
N TYR A 451 2.85 -16.27 -43.55
CA TYR A 451 2.89 -17.74 -43.55
C TYR A 451 2.23 -18.33 -44.80
N ASP A 452 1.19 -17.67 -45.31
CA ASP A 452 0.46 -18.09 -46.51
C ASP A 452 1.15 -17.65 -47.83
N SER A 453 2.21 -16.84 -47.73
CA SER A 453 3.08 -16.43 -48.86
C SER A 453 4.28 -17.35 -49.02
#